data_AF-V5GPN0-F1
#
_entry.id   AF-V5GPN0-F1
#
_cell.length_a   1.000
_cell.length_b   1.000
_cell.length_c   1.000
_cell.angle_alpha   90.00
_cell.angle_beta   90.00
_cell.angle_gamma   90.00
#
_symmetry.space_group_name_H-M   'P 1'
#
loop_
_entity.id
_entity.type
_entity.pdbx_description
1 polymer ?
#
loop_
_entity_poly.entity_id
_entity_poly.type
_entity_poly.pdbx_seq_one_letter_code
_entity_poly.pdbx_strand_id
1 'polypeptide(L)'
;MMKIQMQQLCDIHNTKLKSIHFLNNDFVEILEDLDLETRRNMWLMQDGAPPHYSRQVRRHLNNIFANRWIGRGWDAPQPWPPRSPDLTPLDFFVWGYAKSKVYEIPIEDEDHLRQRITDTFNEIKTNEEVLNKLPFHFLKRVRACIRANGDHFQHMLK
;
A
#
# COMPACT_ATOMS: atom_id res chain seq x y z
N MET A 1 -5.39 -8.42 8.09
CA MET A 1 -4.64 -7.64 7.09
C MET A 1 -5.63 -6.63 6.51
N MET A 2 -5.78 -5.47 7.15
CA MET A 2 -6.96 -4.61 6.97
C MET A 2 -6.62 -3.22 6.44
N LYS A 3 -7.27 -2.93 5.30
CA LYS A 3 -7.76 -1.68 4.70
C LYS A 3 -7.22 -0.36 5.27
N ILE A 4 -6.55 0.40 4.39
CA ILE A 4 -6.37 1.85 4.48
C ILE A 4 -7.08 2.45 3.26
N GLN A 5 -7.88 3.48 3.50
CA GLN A 5 -8.68 4.20 2.51
C GLN A 5 -7.76 4.97 1.55
N MET A 6 -7.73 4.57 0.28
CA MET A 6 -6.78 5.05 -0.75
C MET A 6 -7.34 6.28 -1.50
N GLN A 7 -7.84 7.30 -0.80
CA GLN A 7 -8.46 8.47 -1.47
C GLN A 7 -7.50 9.64 -1.71
N GLN A 8 -6.22 9.59 -1.32
CA GLN A 8 -5.30 10.75 -1.48
C GLN A 8 -3.98 10.47 -2.23
N LEU A 9 -3.80 9.29 -2.84
CA LEU A 9 -2.47 8.87 -3.31
C LEU A 9 -1.98 9.50 -4.62
N CYS A 10 -2.78 10.30 -5.33
CA CYS A 10 -2.32 10.93 -6.56
C CYS A 10 -1.37 12.13 -6.32
N ASP A 11 -1.39 12.77 -5.14
CA ASP A 11 -0.61 14.01 -4.89
C ASP A 11 0.45 13.94 -3.77
N ILE A 12 0.44 12.88 -2.94
CA ILE A 12 1.27 12.78 -1.73
C ILE A 12 2.73 12.39 -2.05
N HIS A 13 3.02 11.79 -3.21
CA HIS A 13 4.29 11.09 -3.44
C HIS A 13 5.46 11.92 -3.98
N ASN A 14 5.33 13.24 -4.17
CA ASN A 14 6.41 14.00 -4.81
C ASN A 14 7.46 14.60 -3.86
N THR A 15 7.22 14.65 -2.53
CA THR A 15 8.25 15.14 -1.59
C THR A 15 8.20 14.47 -0.22
N LYS A 16 9.35 14.44 0.47
CA LYS A 16 9.47 13.97 1.86
C LYS A 16 8.55 14.74 2.82
N LEU A 17 8.37 16.04 2.59
CA LEU A 17 7.52 16.92 3.42
C LEU A 17 6.04 16.57 3.27
N LYS A 18 5.58 16.26 2.05
CA LYS A 18 4.19 15.81 1.83
C LYS A 18 3.92 14.46 2.48
N SER A 19 4.87 13.53 2.43
CA SER A 19 4.71 12.21 3.06
C SER A 19 4.55 12.31 4.58
N ILE A 20 5.39 13.10 5.27
CA ILE A 20 5.25 13.27 6.73
C ILE A 20 4.01 14.08 7.11
N HIS A 21 3.60 15.06 6.29
CA HIS A 21 2.37 15.81 6.50
C HIS A 21 1.15 14.89 6.44
N PHE A 22 1.05 14.06 5.41
CA PHE A 22 -0.01 13.07 5.29
C PHE A 22 -0.06 12.11 6.49
N LEU A 23 1.09 11.58 6.91
CA LEU A 23 1.14 10.68 8.07
C LEU A 23 0.70 11.33 9.37
N ASN A 24 1.00 12.62 9.56
CA ASN A 24 0.64 13.35 10.78
C ASN A 24 -0.83 13.79 10.81
N ASN A 25 -1.43 14.08 9.65
CA ASN A 25 -2.73 14.73 9.58
C ASN A 25 -3.77 13.75 9.02
N ASP A 26 -3.75 13.52 7.71
CA ASP A 26 -4.81 12.75 7.04
C ASP A 26 -4.83 11.28 7.46
N PHE A 27 -3.65 10.69 7.67
CA PHE A 27 -3.58 9.26 7.97
C PHE A 27 -4.15 8.93 9.35
N VAL A 28 -3.98 9.83 10.33
CA VAL A 28 -4.54 9.63 11.67
C VAL A 28 -6.07 9.64 11.61
N GLU A 29 -6.66 10.57 10.86
CA GLU A 29 -8.11 10.65 10.63
C GLU A 29 -8.64 9.37 9.96
N ILE A 30 -7.94 8.85 8.95
CA ILE A 30 -8.32 7.59 8.28
C ILE A 30 -8.34 6.41 9.26
N LEU A 31 -7.47 6.40 10.28
CA LEU A 31 -7.44 5.33 11.26
C LEU A 31 -8.60 5.41 12.27
N GLU A 32 -9.28 6.54 12.40
CA GLU A 32 -10.42 6.68 13.31
C GLU A 32 -11.61 5.79 12.89
N ASP A 33 -11.71 5.46 11.61
CA ASP A 33 -12.68 4.50 11.06
C ASP A 33 -12.42 3.05 11.51
N LEU A 34 -11.25 2.77 12.10
CA LEU A 34 -10.89 1.44 12.60
C LEU A 34 -11.14 1.32 14.11
N ASP A 35 -11.68 0.17 14.51
CA ASP A 35 -11.85 -0.16 15.92
C ASP A 35 -10.49 -0.20 16.66
N LEU A 36 -10.53 -0.03 17.97
CA LEU A 36 -9.33 0.08 18.81
C LEU A 36 -8.48 -1.19 18.78
N GLU A 37 -9.08 -2.37 18.65
CA GLU A 37 -8.36 -3.63 18.62
C GLU A 37 -7.58 -3.78 17.32
N THR A 38 -8.21 -3.46 16.18
CA THR A 38 -7.55 -3.39 14.88
C THR A 38 -6.40 -2.41 14.91
N ARG A 39 -6.61 -1.16 15.39
CA ARG A 39 -5.53 -0.16 15.49
C ARG A 39 -4.37 -0.60 16.37
N ARG A 40 -4.67 -1.31 17.46
CA ARG A 40 -3.64 -1.83 18.37
C ARG A 40 -2.87 -3.02 17.81
N ASN A 41 -3.37 -3.71 16.79
CA ASN A 41 -2.75 -4.95 16.28
C ASN A 41 -2.33 -4.87 14.81
N MET A 42 -2.70 -3.81 14.09
CA MET A 42 -2.36 -3.62 12.68
C MET A 42 -0.86 -3.44 12.46
N TRP A 43 -0.45 -3.82 11.25
CA TRP A 43 0.89 -3.58 10.71
C TRP A 43 0.78 -2.61 9.53
N LEU A 44 1.65 -1.61 9.49
CA LEU A 44 1.79 -0.74 8.33
C LEU A 44 2.88 -1.24 7.41
N MET A 45 2.63 -1.28 6.10
CA MET A 45 3.65 -1.57 5.09
C MET A 45 3.83 -0.37 4.19
N GLN A 46 5.06 0.12 4.05
CA GLN A 46 5.45 1.14 3.08
C GLN A 46 6.47 0.58 2.10
N ASP A 47 6.40 1.05 0.85
CA ASP A 47 7.38 0.71 -0.17
C ASP A 47 8.72 1.44 0.06
N GLY A 48 9.70 1.17 -0.82
CA GLY A 48 11.04 1.73 -0.71
C GLY A 48 11.23 3.12 -1.31
N ALA A 49 10.16 3.85 -1.64
CA ALA A 49 10.23 5.13 -2.37
C ALA A 49 10.97 6.22 -1.56
N PRO A 50 11.76 7.11 -2.20
CA PRO A 50 12.54 8.16 -1.52
C PRO A 50 11.82 9.02 -0.48
N PRO A 51 10.54 9.41 -0.67
CA PRO A 51 9.79 10.13 0.34
C PRO A 51 9.51 9.31 1.62
N HIS A 52 9.27 8.00 1.46
CA HIS A 52 8.75 7.12 2.52
C HIS A 52 9.83 6.62 3.49
N TYR A 53 11.10 6.56 3.09
CA TYR A 53 12.16 6.10 3.99
C TYR A 53 12.93 7.24 4.69
N SER A 54 12.45 8.48 4.65
CA SER A 54 13.15 9.58 5.34
C SER A 54 13.24 9.36 6.86
N ARG A 55 14.27 9.90 7.52
CA ARG A 55 14.42 9.78 8.99
C ARG A 55 13.19 10.27 9.75
N GLN A 56 12.53 11.31 9.26
CA GLN A 56 11.33 11.85 9.90
C GLN A 56 10.16 10.88 9.80
N VAL A 57 9.94 10.29 8.62
CA VAL A 57 8.90 9.27 8.42
C VAL A 57 9.15 8.06 9.31
N ARG A 58 10.36 7.49 9.31
CA ARG A 58 10.66 6.32 10.14
C ARG A 58 10.51 6.59 11.64
N ARG A 59 10.91 7.78 12.11
CA ARG A 59 10.67 8.20 13.51
C ARG A 59 9.18 8.29 13.82
N HIS A 60 8.38 8.87 12.92
CA HIS A 60 6.93 8.91 13.08
C HIS A 60 6.34 7.49 13.15
N LEU A 61 6.74 6.60 12.24
CA LEU A 61 6.28 5.20 12.24
C LEU A 61 6.66 4.46 13.52
N ASN A 62 7.89 4.64 14.01
CA ASN A 62 8.30 4.08 15.31
C ASN A 62 7.48 4.62 16.48
N ASN A 63 7.05 5.89 16.44
CA ASN A 63 6.25 6.47 17.52
C ASN A 63 4.80 5.97 17.52
N ILE A 64 4.19 5.82 16.33
CA ILE A 64 2.76 5.49 16.21
C ILE A 64 2.53 3.98 16.14
N PHE A 65 3.35 3.25 15.39
CA PHE A 65 3.20 1.81 15.16
C PHE A 65 4.18 0.97 15.99
N ALA A 66 5.06 1.60 16.77
CA ALA A 66 6.13 0.92 17.49
C ALA A 66 6.92 0.00 16.53
N ASN A 67 7.07 -1.28 16.87
CA ASN A 67 7.77 -2.28 16.06
C ASN A 67 6.89 -2.95 14.98
N ARG A 68 5.71 -2.39 14.67
CA ARG A 68 4.72 -3.00 13.76
C ARG A 68 4.61 -2.27 12.43
N TRP A 69 5.74 -2.00 11.82
CA TRP A 69 5.76 -1.52 10.44
C TRP A 69 6.88 -2.17 9.63
N ILE A 70 6.62 -2.28 8.34
CA ILE A 70 7.48 -2.89 7.33
C ILE A 70 7.88 -1.79 6.35
N GLY A 71 9.16 -1.66 6.06
CA GLY A 71 9.63 -0.66 5.10
C GLY A 71 11.13 -0.60 4.99
N ARG A 72 11.63 0.42 4.28
CA ARG A 72 13.06 0.57 4.00
C ARG A 72 13.77 1.40 5.08
N GLY A 73 14.90 0.92 5.57
CA GLY A 73 15.74 1.61 6.56
C GLY A 73 16.45 0.62 7.48
N TRP A 74 17.58 1.02 8.06
CA TRP A 74 18.32 0.18 9.02
C TRP A 74 17.62 0.08 10.38
N ASP A 75 16.78 1.07 10.68
CA ASP A 75 15.95 1.26 11.87
C ASP A 75 14.50 0.77 11.65
N ALA A 76 14.20 0.16 10.50
CA ALA A 76 12.92 -0.47 10.26
C ALA A 76 12.83 -1.78 11.05
N PRO A 77 11.79 -1.99 11.88
CA PRO A 77 11.62 -3.22 12.66
C PRO A 77 11.57 -4.47 11.77
N GLN A 78 10.95 -4.34 10.59
CA GLN A 78 10.93 -5.37 9.55
C GLN A 78 11.40 -4.75 8.23
N PRO A 79 12.65 -5.03 7.80
CA PRO A 79 13.21 -4.44 6.60
C PRO A 79 12.52 -4.99 5.35
N TRP A 80 12.18 -4.09 4.43
CA TRP A 80 11.66 -4.43 3.10
C TRP A 80 12.73 -4.26 2.02
N PRO A 81 12.89 -5.22 1.11
CA PRO A 81 13.88 -5.13 0.05
C PRO A 81 13.60 -3.93 -0.88
N PRO A 82 14.64 -3.21 -1.34
CA PRO A 82 14.47 -2.14 -2.32
C PRO A 82 13.96 -2.72 -3.65
N ARG A 83 13.24 -1.90 -4.43
CA ARG A 83 12.79 -2.24 -5.81
C ARG A 83 12.01 -3.56 -5.88
N SER A 84 11.13 -3.82 -4.92
CA SER A 84 10.34 -5.05 -4.85
C SER A 84 8.83 -4.81 -5.04
N PRO A 85 8.40 -4.16 -6.15
CA PRO A 85 6.97 -3.95 -6.43
C PRO A 85 6.23 -5.29 -6.59
N ASP A 86 6.92 -6.34 -7.04
CA ASP A 86 6.37 -7.69 -7.15
C ASP A 86 5.97 -8.34 -5.82
N LEU A 87 6.39 -7.74 -4.69
CA LEU A 87 6.03 -8.16 -3.34
C LEU A 87 5.08 -7.18 -2.64
N THR A 88 4.85 -5.99 -3.20
CA THR A 88 3.94 -4.98 -2.62
C THR A 88 2.51 -5.23 -3.10
N PRO A 89 1.54 -5.56 -2.22
CA PRO A 89 0.16 -5.86 -2.62
C PRO A 89 -0.54 -4.74 -3.40
N LEU A 90 -0.22 -3.48 -3.08
CA LEU A 90 -0.74 -2.34 -3.82
C LEU A 90 -0.24 -2.33 -5.27
N ASP A 91 1.05 -2.60 -5.48
CA ASP A 91 1.71 -2.57 -6.79
C ASP A 91 1.33 -3.76 -7.67
N PHE A 92 1.40 -4.99 -7.16
CA PHE A 92 1.15 -6.17 -8.00
C PHE A 92 -0.34 -6.44 -8.24
N PHE A 93 -1.25 -5.79 -7.50
CA PHE A 93 -2.69 -6.07 -7.57
C PHE A 93 -3.55 -4.81 -7.64
N VAL A 94 -3.60 -4.00 -6.57
CA VAL A 94 -4.61 -2.92 -6.44
C VAL A 94 -4.51 -1.91 -7.57
N TRP A 95 -3.30 -1.44 -7.90
CA TRP A 95 -3.11 -0.48 -8.99
C TRP A 95 -3.47 -1.04 -10.36
N GLY A 96 -3.14 -2.31 -10.62
CA GLY A 96 -3.50 -2.99 -11.87
C GLY A 96 -5.02 -3.15 -12.02
N TYR A 97 -5.68 -3.62 -10.96
CA TYR A 97 -7.13 -3.76 -10.92
C TYR A 97 -7.82 -2.41 -11.09
N ALA A 98 -7.42 -1.41 -10.30
CA ALA A 98 -8.02 -0.08 -10.35
C ALA A 98 -7.87 0.54 -11.74
N LYS A 99 -6.68 0.46 -12.34
CA LYS A 99 -6.45 0.94 -13.71
C LYS A 99 -7.35 0.23 -14.72
N SER A 100 -7.49 -1.10 -14.62
CA SER A 100 -8.36 -1.86 -15.54
C SER A 100 -9.82 -1.43 -15.45
N LYS A 101 -10.31 -1.09 -14.26
CA LYS A 101 -11.68 -0.66 -14.00
C LYS A 101 -11.94 0.79 -14.38
N VAL A 102 -11.04 1.69 -14.00
CA VAL A 102 -11.16 3.12 -14.33
C VAL A 102 -11.22 3.30 -15.84
N TYR A 103 -10.36 2.63 -16.60
CA TYR A 103 -10.28 2.75 -18.06
C TYR A 103 -11.11 1.71 -18.85
N GLU A 104 -12.02 0.99 -18.18
CA GLU A 104 -12.95 0.06 -18.85
C GLU A 104 -13.89 0.81 -19.82
N ILE A 105 -14.17 2.08 -19.52
CA ILE A 105 -15.02 2.98 -20.31
C ILE A 105 -14.19 4.23 -20.67
N PRO A 106 -14.37 4.82 -21.87
CA PRO A 106 -13.74 6.08 -22.21
C PRO A 106 -14.02 7.18 -21.17
N ILE A 107 -12.95 7.89 -20.79
CA ILE A 107 -13.03 9.01 -19.87
C ILE A 107 -13.31 10.29 -20.67
N GLU A 108 -14.33 11.02 -20.24
CA GLU A 108 -14.83 12.20 -20.95
C GLU A 108 -14.15 13.49 -20.49
N ASP A 109 -13.95 13.62 -19.17
CA ASP A 109 -13.32 14.76 -18.53
C ASP A 109 -12.68 14.38 -17.17
N GLU A 110 -12.12 15.37 -16.49
CA GLU A 110 -11.44 15.19 -15.20
C GLU A 110 -12.40 14.78 -14.07
N ASP A 111 -13.62 15.31 -14.04
CA ASP A 111 -14.59 15.02 -13.00
C ASP A 111 -15.09 13.58 -13.12
N HIS A 112 -15.35 13.14 -14.34
CA HIS A 112 -15.66 11.75 -14.65
C HIS A 112 -14.50 10.84 -14.22
N LEU A 113 -13.24 11.21 -14.49
CA LEU A 113 -12.08 10.43 -14.03
C LEU A 113 -12.04 10.32 -12.50
N ARG A 114 -12.22 11.42 -11.78
CA ARG A 114 -12.23 11.46 -10.30
C ARG A 114 -13.34 10.59 -9.72
N GLN A 115 -14.53 10.64 -10.33
CA GLN A 115 -15.67 9.81 -9.93
C GLN A 115 -15.36 8.32 -10.17
N ARG A 116 -14.84 7.95 -11.35
CA ARG A 116 -14.46 6.56 -11.68
C ARG A 116 -13.42 6.00 -10.72
N ILE A 117 -12.40 6.78 -10.35
CA ILE A 117 -11.40 6.39 -9.36
C ILE A 117 -12.08 6.10 -8.02
N THR A 118 -12.91 7.03 -7.55
CA THR A 118 -13.63 6.91 -6.27
C THR A 118 -14.52 5.67 -6.23
N ASP A 119 -15.34 5.46 -7.27
CA ASP A 119 -16.22 4.31 -7.38
C ASP A 119 -15.44 2.99 -7.41
N THR A 120 -14.34 2.95 -8.15
CA THR A 120 -13.47 1.78 -8.24
C THR A 120 -12.86 1.42 -6.88
N PHE A 121 -12.40 2.41 -6.10
CA PHE A 121 -11.85 2.14 -4.76
C PHE A 121 -12.94 1.78 -3.75
N ASN A 122 -14.15 2.31 -3.87
CA ASN A 122 -15.32 1.87 -3.09
C ASN A 122 -15.70 0.42 -3.40
N GLU A 123 -15.64 0.02 -4.67
CA GLU A 123 -15.83 -1.38 -5.09
C GLU A 123 -14.75 -2.28 -4.48
N ILE A 124 -13.46 -1.93 -4.61
CA ILE A 124 -12.37 -2.71 -4.01
C ILE A 124 -12.55 -2.82 -2.48
N LYS A 125 -12.99 -1.74 -1.82
CA LYS A 125 -13.23 -1.72 -0.37
C LYS A 125 -14.36 -2.68 0.03
N THR A 126 -15.39 -2.83 -0.78
CA THR A 126 -16.56 -3.68 -0.45
C THR A 126 -16.46 -5.10 -1.01
N ASN A 127 -15.57 -5.34 -1.99
CA ASN A 127 -15.40 -6.65 -2.62
C ASN A 127 -14.48 -7.56 -1.81
N GLU A 128 -15.08 -8.33 -0.89
CA GLU A 128 -14.35 -9.31 -0.07
C GLU A 128 -13.69 -10.41 -0.90
N GLU A 129 -14.26 -10.81 -2.04
CA GLU A 129 -13.67 -11.87 -2.87
C GLU A 129 -12.30 -11.47 -3.42
N VAL A 130 -12.19 -10.20 -3.85
CA VAL A 130 -10.97 -9.57 -4.36
C VAL A 130 -9.92 -9.48 -3.23
N LEU A 131 -10.31 -9.04 -2.04
CA LEU A 131 -9.39 -8.84 -0.91
C LEU A 131 -8.96 -10.14 -0.22
N ASN A 132 -9.84 -11.14 -0.13
CA ASN A 132 -9.56 -12.41 0.55
C ASN A 132 -8.52 -13.26 -0.19
N LYS A 133 -8.34 -13.04 -1.50
CA LYS A 133 -7.29 -13.69 -2.31
C LYS A 133 -5.91 -13.07 -2.10
N LEU A 134 -5.83 -11.83 -1.61
CA LEU A 134 -4.58 -11.06 -1.54
C LEU A 134 -3.51 -11.73 -0.65
N PRO A 135 -3.81 -12.25 0.56
CA PRO A 135 -2.82 -12.95 1.38
C PRO A 135 -2.26 -14.20 0.68
N PHE A 136 -3.09 -14.94 -0.06
CA PHE A 136 -2.64 -16.11 -0.81
C PHE A 136 -1.67 -15.73 -1.93
N HIS A 137 -2.01 -14.71 -2.73
CA HIS A 137 -1.12 -14.21 -3.79
C HIS A 137 0.19 -13.65 -3.23
N PHE A 138 0.12 -12.92 -2.12
CA PHE A 138 1.30 -12.43 -1.41
C PHE A 138 2.22 -13.59 -1.00
N LEU A 139 1.70 -14.62 -0.34
CA LEU A 139 2.48 -15.79 0.06
C LEU A 139 3.05 -16.57 -1.13
N LYS A 140 2.29 -16.71 -2.24
CA LYS A 140 2.79 -17.34 -3.48
C LYS A 140 4.03 -16.59 -4.00
N ARG A 141 3.98 -15.26 -4.01
CA ARG A 141 5.06 -14.37 -4.48
C ARG A 141 6.28 -14.41 -3.56
N VAL A 142 6.08 -14.32 -2.24
CA VAL A 142 7.17 -14.45 -1.25
C VAL A 142 7.90 -15.80 -1.42
N ARG A 143 7.16 -16.91 -1.54
CA ARG A 143 7.76 -18.24 -1.76
C ARG A 143 8.51 -18.33 -3.08
N ALA A 144 8.01 -17.71 -4.14
CA ALA A 144 8.68 -17.67 -5.43
C ALA A 144 9.98 -16.85 -5.36
N CYS A 145 9.96 -15.70 -4.70
CA CYS A 145 11.15 -14.88 -4.43
C CYS A 145 12.22 -15.67 -3.65
N ILE A 146 11.82 -16.40 -2.61
CA ILE A 146 12.75 -17.25 -1.83
C ILE A 146 13.36 -18.35 -2.72
N ARG A 147 12.57 -19.02 -3.57
CA ARG A 147 13.08 -20.04 -4.51
C ARG A 147 14.03 -19.45 -5.55
N ALA A 148 13.80 -18.21 -5.95
CA ALA A 148 14.68 -17.47 -6.85
C ALA A 148 15.88 -16.83 -6.13
N ASN A 149 16.06 -17.07 -4.82
CA ASN A 149 17.12 -16.46 -4.01
C ASN A 149 17.13 -14.91 -4.08
N GLY A 150 15.94 -14.30 -4.17
CA GLY A 150 15.78 -12.85 -4.28
C GLY A 150 15.79 -12.30 -5.71
N ASP A 151 16.02 -13.12 -6.74
CA ASP A 151 15.99 -12.71 -8.14
C ASP A 151 14.55 -12.64 -8.71
N HIS A 152 14.40 -12.16 -9.94
CA HIS A 152 13.15 -12.06 -10.67
C HIS A 152 12.43 -13.43 -10.75
N PHE A 153 11.23 -13.50 -10.19
CA PHE A 153 10.48 -14.74 -9.99
C PHE A 153 9.14 -14.80 -10.74
N GLN A 154 8.81 -13.80 -11.55
CA GLN A 154 7.51 -13.72 -12.25
C GLN A 154 7.26 -14.93 -13.15
N HIS A 155 8.32 -15.47 -13.76
CA HIS A 155 8.26 -16.68 -14.58
C HIS A 155 7.80 -17.92 -13.81
N MET A 156 7.92 -17.92 -12.47
CA MET A 156 7.50 -18.98 -11.55
C MET A 156 6.06 -18.82 -11.02
N LEU A 157 5.37 -17.72 -11.36
CA LEU A 157 4.03 -17.41 -10.84
C LEU A 157 2.89 -17.97 -11.69
N LYS A 158 3.21 -18.76 -12.72
CA LYS A 158 2.23 -19.45 -13.55
C LYS A 158 1.29 -20.34 -12.72
#